data_AF-A0A926I8J3-F1
#
_entry.id   AF-A0A926I8J3-F1
#
_cell.length_a   1.000
_cell.length_b   1.000
_cell.length_c   1.000
_cell.angle_alpha   90.00
_cell.angle_beta   90.00
_cell.angle_gamma   90.00
#
_symmetry.space_group_name_H-M   'P 1'
#
loop_
_entity.id
_entity.type
_entity.pdbx_description
1 polymer ?
#
loop_
_entity_poly.entity_id
_entity_poly.type
_entity_poly.pdbx_seq_one_letter_code
_entity_poly.pdbx_strand_id
1 'polypeptide(L)'
;MTLQQNLSNFMNAIRSSRKQSITEFANEIGISRSEMQQILKGSCNLRIDTVKYIADNLKIDPALLLFPSYSEVQYEFALLILDILDTFSKIPKDKQTDAANNFHQLLLIMIENDDLNTDIQTD
;
A
#
# COMPACT_ATOMS: atom_id res chain seq x y z
N MET A 1 8.27 8.00 -7.80
CA MET A 1 8.58 7.37 -6.49
C MET A 1 9.77 6.44 -6.67
N THR A 2 10.73 6.44 -5.74
CA THR A 2 11.89 5.52 -5.76
C THR A 2 11.76 4.50 -4.62
N LEU A 3 12.48 3.37 -4.71
CA LEU A 3 12.51 2.34 -3.65
C LEU A 3 12.94 2.90 -2.29
N GLN A 4 13.90 3.85 -2.28
CA GLN A 4 14.35 4.52 -1.05
C GLN A 4 13.22 5.34 -0.42
N GLN A 5 12.37 5.97 -1.24
CA GLN A 5 11.24 6.75 -0.73
C GLN A 5 10.16 5.85 -0.14
N ASN A 6 9.89 4.70 -0.77
CA ASN A 6 8.93 3.72 -0.25
C ASN A 6 9.36 3.20 1.12
N LEU A 7 10.63 2.82 1.25
CA LEU A 7 11.21 2.41 2.54
C LEU A 7 11.12 3.54 3.57
N SER A 8 11.49 4.77 3.20
CA SER A 8 11.41 5.92 4.09
C SER A 8 9.98 6.14 4.62
N ASN A 9 8.98 6.08 3.73
CA ASN A 9 7.59 6.27 4.10
C ASN A 9 7.11 5.18 5.06
N PHE A 10 7.42 3.92 4.75
CA PHE A 10 7.06 2.78 5.59
C PHE A 10 7.70 2.86 6.98
N MET A 11 9.00 3.14 7.04
CA MET A 11 9.76 3.26 8.29
C MET A 11 9.25 4.45 9.14
N ASN A 12 8.89 5.57 8.51
CA ASN A 12 8.27 6.70 9.21
C ASN A 12 6.88 6.36 9.74
N ALA A 13 6.06 5.62 8.99
CA ALA A 13 4.73 5.19 9.41
C ALA A 13 4.80 4.29 10.66
N ILE A 14 5.68 3.28 10.66
CA ILE A 14 5.88 2.41 11.83
C ILE A 14 6.38 3.21 13.03
N ARG A 15 7.44 3.99 12.87
CA ARG A 15 8.01 4.77 13.97
C ARG A 15 6.97 5.73 14.59
N SER A 16 6.19 6.40 13.74
CA SER A 16 5.21 7.39 14.18
C SER A 16 4.01 6.74 14.88
N SER A 17 3.51 5.60 14.36
CA SER A 17 2.40 4.87 15.00
C SER A 17 2.78 4.36 16.40
N ARG A 18 4.06 4.00 16.59
CA ARG A 18 4.62 3.57 17.89
C ARG A 18 5.12 4.70 18.78
N LYS A 19 5.03 5.96 18.31
CA LYS A 19 5.52 7.17 19.02
C LYS A 19 6.99 7.10 19.45
N GLN A 20 7.82 6.39 18.70
CA GLN A 20 9.23 6.20 19.01
C GLN A 20 10.08 7.37 18.51
N SER A 21 11.08 7.74 19.29
CA SER A 21 12.20 8.57 18.84
C SER A 21 13.03 7.81 17.80
N ILE A 22 13.84 8.56 17.03
CA ILE A 22 14.77 7.95 16.06
C ILE A 22 15.73 6.99 16.76
N THR A 23 16.18 7.32 17.97
CA THR A 23 17.13 6.49 18.73
C THR A 23 16.50 5.19 19.20
N GLU A 24 15.28 5.23 19.76
CA GLU A 24 14.57 4.03 20.18
C GLU A 24 14.30 3.10 19.01
N PHE A 25 13.87 3.65 17.87
CA PHE A 25 13.60 2.85 16.69
C PHE A 25 14.88 2.29 16.06
N ALA A 26 15.98 3.05 16.04
CA ALA A 26 17.29 2.54 15.60
C ALA A 26 17.76 1.35 16.46
N ASN A 27 17.60 1.47 17.78
CA ASN A 27 17.95 0.40 18.72
C ASN A 27 17.06 -0.85 18.52
N GLU A 28 15.76 -0.67 18.28
CA GLU A 28 14.84 -1.78 18.00
C GLU A 28 15.26 -2.56 16.74
N ILE A 29 15.61 -1.85 15.68
CA ILE A 29 15.95 -2.43 14.38
C ILE A 29 17.39 -2.97 14.34
N GLY A 30 18.23 -2.58 15.32
CA GLY A 30 19.62 -3.01 15.40
C GLY A 30 20.57 -2.26 14.45
N ILE A 31 20.24 -1.03 14.07
CA ILE A 31 21.08 -0.20 13.18
C ILE A 31 21.51 1.10 13.87
N SER A 32 22.53 1.77 13.32
CA SER A 32 23.00 3.03 13.89
C SER A 32 21.96 4.14 13.79
N ARG A 33 21.92 5.06 14.76
CA ARG A 33 21.03 6.24 14.73
C ARG A 33 21.23 7.08 13.46
N SER A 34 22.47 7.25 13.00
CA SER A 34 22.80 7.98 11.78
C SER A 34 22.23 7.31 10.53
N GLU A 35 22.32 5.99 10.45
CA GLU A 35 21.78 5.21 9.34
C GLU A 35 20.25 5.24 9.33
N MET A 36 19.62 5.06 10.49
CA MET A 36 18.17 5.25 10.66
C MET A 36 17.74 6.65 10.20
N GLN A 37 18.51 7.70 10.53
CA GLN A 37 18.20 9.06 10.09
C GLN A 37 18.30 9.24 8.57
N GLN A 38 19.24 8.56 7.89
CA GLN A 38 19.34 8.58 6.43
C GLN A 38 18.19 7.79 5.77
N ILE A 39 17.80 6.65 6.37
CA ILE A 39 16.66 5.85 5.92
C ILE A 39 15.36 6.66 5.99
N LEU A 40 15.09 7.28 7.14
CA LEU A 40 13.89 8.10 7.36
C LEU A 40 13.84 9.38 6.50
N LYS A 41 14.97 9.79 5.92
CA LYS A 41 15.04 10.90 4.95
C LYS A 41 14.87 10.45 3.49
N GLY A 42 14.87 9.14 3.22
CA GLY A 42 14.84 8.59 1.86
C GLY A 42 16.14 8.79 1.07
N SER A 43 17.24 9.16 1.72
CA SER A 43 18.55 9.42 1.09
C SER A 43 19.52 8.24 1.15
N CYS A 44 19.13 7.13 1.81
CA CYS A 44 19.97 5.95 1.96
C CYS A 44 19.80 4.98 0.78
N ASN A 45 20.89 4.64 0.11
CA ASN A 45 20.89 3.57 -0.89
C ASN A 45 21.30 2.25 -0.23
N LEU A 46 20.32 1.55 0.35
CA LEU A 46 20.55 0.30 1.06
C LEU A 46 20.76 -0.86 0.10
N ARG A 47 21.65 -1.76 0.50
CA ARG A 47 21.78 -3.07 -0.14
C ARG A 47 20.59 -3.95 0.26
N ILE A 48 20.29 -4.94 -0.59
CA ILE A 48 19.12 -5.83 -0.40
C ILE A 48 19.22 -6.69 0.87
N ASP A 49 20.45 -7.01 1.30
CA ASP A 49 20.73 -7.71 2.56
C ASP A 49 20.33 -6.86 3.78
N THR A 50 20.59 -5.56 3.76
CA THR A 50 20.15 -4.66 4.83
C THR A 50 18.63 -4.49 4.86
N VAL A 51 17.97 -4.45 3.70
CA VAL A 51 16.50 -4.43 3.64
C VAL A 51 15.91 -5.70 4.28
N LYS A 52 16.48 -6.87 3.97
CA LYS A 52 16.07 -8.14 4.61
C LYS A 52 16.31 -8.12 6.11
N TYR A 53 17.47 -7.66 6.56
CA TYR A 53 17.78 -7.53 7.98
C TYR A 53 16.75 -6.65 8.72
N ILE A 54 16.38 -5.51 8.14
CA ILE A 54 15.35 -4.62 8.71
C ILE A 54 13.98 -5.34 8.76
N ALA A 55 13.60 -6.03 7.69
CA ALA A 55 12.34 -6.77 7.61
C ALA A 55 12.25 -7.88 8.65
N ASP A 56 13.34 -8.62 8.86
CA ASP A 56 13.42 -9.70 9.85
C ASP A 56 13.21 -9.16 11.28
N ASN A 57 13.84 -8.02 11.61
CA ASN A 57 13.66 -7.38 12.92
C ASN A 57 12.22 -6.84 13.11
N LEU A 58 11.58 -6.38 12.02
CA LEU A 58 10.18 -5.95 12.03
C LEU A 58 9.18 -7.12 11.94
N LYS A 59 9.66 -8.34 11.65
CA LYS A 59 8.85 -9.55 11.43
C LYS A 59 7.82 -9.38 10.31
N ILE A 60 8.25 -8.78 9.19
CA ILE A 60 7.42 -8.56 8.00
C ILE A 60 8.10 -9.12 6.75
N ASP A 61 7.34 -9.27 5.66
CA ASP A 61 7.92 -9.57 4.36
C ASP A 61 8.77 -8.37 3.86
N PRO A 62 10.02 -8.57 3.42
CA PRO A 62 10.90 -7.49 2.96
C PRO A 62 10.36 -6.72 1.75
N ALA A 63 9.48 -7.32 0.94
CA ALA A 63 8.84 -6.63 -0.16
C ALA A 63 7.93 -5.49 0.33
N LEU A 64 7.30 -5.63 1.52
CA LEU A 64 6.45 -4.58 2.11
C LEU A 64 7.21 -3.30 2.44
N LEU A 65 8.52 -3.39 2.70
CA LEU A 65 9.38 -2.23 2.89
C LEU A 65 9.60 -1.43 1.61
N LEU A 66 9.45 -2.09 0.45
CA LEU A 66 9.83 -1.56 -0.86
C LEU A 66 8.62 -1.23 -1.72
N PHE A 67 7.47 -1.84 -1.44
CA PHE A 67 6.23 -1.47 -2.08
C PHE A 67 5.82 -0.05 -1.64
N PRO A 68 5.16 0.70 -2.53
CA PRO A 68 4.55 1.95 -2.12
C PRO A 68 3.63 1.65 -0.93
N SER A 69 3.84 2.35 0.20
CA SER A 69 2.73 2.58 1.13
C SER A 69 1.57 3.11 0.28
N TYR A 70 0.33 2.67 0.53
CA TYR A 70 -0.83 3.19 -0.19
C TYR A 70 -0.64 4.69 -0.40
N SER A 71 -0.59 5.14 -1.67
CA SER A 71 -0.51 6.58 -1.92
C SER A 71 -1.71 7.24 -1.25
N GLU A 72 -1.61 8.53 -0.94
CA GLU A 72 -2.76 9.27 -0.39
C GLU A 72 -4.03 9.02 -1.23
N VAL A 73 -3.88 8.99 -2.55
CA VAL A 73 -4.93 8.63 -3.51
C VAL A 73 -5.45 7.19 -3.32
N GLN A 74 -4.57 6.20 -3.11
CA GLN A 74 -5.01 4.82 -2.89
C GLN A 74 -5.66 4.64 -1.51
N TYR A 75 -5.24 5.40 -0.50
CA TYR A 75 -5.86 5.41 0.81
C TYR A 75 -7.24 6.07 0.78
N GLU A 76 -7.37 7.22 0.10
CA GLU A 76 -8.66 7.88 -0.18
C GLU A 76 -9.59 6.94 -0.96
N PHE A 77 -9.07 6.24 -1.96
CA PHE A 77 -9.84 5.26 -2.72
C PHE A 77 -10.32 4.09 -1.85
N ALA A 78 -9.46 3.58 -0.96
CA ALA A 78 -9.84 2.53 -0.01
C ALA A 78 -10.95 3.01 0.95
N LEU A 79 -10.86 4.23 1.46
CA LEU A 79 -11.91 4.83 2.29
C LEU A 79 -13.22 4.99 1.51
N LEU A 80 -13.15 5.44 0.25
CA LEU A 80 -14.31 5.57 -0.62
C LEU A 80 -15.01 4.22 -0.83
N ILE A 81 -14.25 3.13 -1.04
CA ILE A 81 -14.83 1.78 -1.14
C ILE A 81 -15.57 1.40 0.15
N LEU A 82 -14.98 1.66 1.32
CA LEU A 82 -15.61 1.35 2.61
C LEU A 82 -16.90 2.15 2.83
N ASP A 83 -16.91 3.43 2.47
CA ASP A 83 -18.09 4.28 2.54
C ASP A 83 -19.22 3.80 1.60
N ILE A 84 -18.85 3.34 0.41
CA ILE A 84 -19.80 2.74 -0.55
C ILE A 84 -20.40 1.45 0.04
N LEU A 85 -19.59 0.59 0.65
CA LEU A 85 -20.07 -0.65 1.28
C LEU A 85 -21.02 -0.38 2.45
N ASP A 86 -20.68 0.57 3.31
CA ASP A 86 -21.56 0.99 4.43
C ASP A 86 -22.88 1.56 3.90
N THR A 87 -22.82 2.41 2.88
CA THR A 87 -24.01 2.98 2.23
C THR A 87 -24.88 1.88 1.60
N PHE A 88 -24.28 0.92 0.91
CA PHE A 88 -24.98 -0.22 0.32
C PHE A 88 -25.69 -1.06 1.39
N SER A 89 -25.03 -1.29 2.53
CA SER A 89 -25.59 -2.09 3.63
C SER A 89 -26.90 -1.51 4.21
N LYS A 90 -27.10 -0.19 4.08
CA LYS A 90 -28.28 0.54 4.58
C LYS A 90 -29.48 0.47 3.62
N ILE A 91 -29.30 -0.04 2.40
CA ILE A 91 -30.37 -0.19 1.40
C ILE A 91 -31.26 -1.40 1.77
N PRO A 92 -32.58 -1.37 1.48
CA PRO A 92 -33.45 -2.56 1.62
C PRO A 92 -32.94 -3.79 0.85
N LYS A 93 -33.11 -4.99 1.41
CA LYS A 93 -32.59 -6.26 0.88
C LYS A 93 -33.00 -6.58 -0.56
N ASP A 94 -34.24 -6.28 -0.91
CA ASP A 94 -34.78 -6.42 -2.28
C ASP A 94 -33.99 -5.53 -3.25
N LYS A 95 -33.76 -4.26 -2.89
CA LYS A 95 -32.99 -3.32 -3.70
C LYS A 95 -31.49 -3.58 -3.71
N GLN A 96 -30.93 -4.17 -2.65
CA GLN A 96 -29.54 -4.64 -2.65
C GLN A 96 -29.32 -5.72 -3.72
N THR A 97 -30.30 -6.61 -3.90
CA THR A 97 -30.24 -7.68 -4.91
C THR A 97 -30.24 -7.09 -6.32
N ASP A 98 -31.12 -6.13 -6.58
CA ASP A 98 -31.16 -5.42 -7.87
C ASP A 98 -29.86 -4.67 -8.14
N ALA A 99 -29.33 -3.97 -7.14
CA ALA A 99 -28.07 -3.23 -7.25
C ALA A 99 -26.86 -4.17 -7.47
N ALA A 100 -26.83 -5.33 -6.82
CA ALA A 100 -25.78 -6.33 -7.03
C ALA A 100 -25.82 -6.90 -8.45
N ASN A 101 -27.03 -7.18 -8.97
CA ASN A 101 -27.20 -7.64 -10.36
C ASN A 101 -26.72 -6.57 -11.35
N ASN A 102 -27.09 -5.30 -11.14
CA ASN A 102 -26.65 -4.20 -11.99
C ASN A 102 -25.13 -3.99 -11.93
N PHE A 103 -24.52 -4.11 -10.74
CA PHE A 103 -23.08 -4.04 -10.59
C PHE A 103 -22.37 -5.21 -11.29
N HIS A 104 -22.92 -6.42 -11.22
CA HIS A 104 -22.39 -7.56 -11.98
C HIS A 104 -22.43 -7.32 -13.49
N GLN A 105 -23.53 -6.77 -14.03
CA GLN A 105 -23.60 -6.41 -15.45
C GLN A 105 -22.55 -5.36 -15.84
N LEU A 106 -22.33 -4.35 -14.97
CA LEU A 106 -21.26 -3.38 -15.18
C LEU A 106 -19.88 -4.05 -15.25
N LEU A 107 -19.59 -4.99 -14.33
CA LEU A 107 -18.32 -5.73 -14.34
C LEU A 107 -18.13 -6.54 -15.62
N LEU A 108 -19.18 -7.21 -16.11
CA LEU A 108 -19.13 -7.96 -17.38
C LEU A 108 -18.80 -7.03 -18.55
N ILE A 109 -19.47 -5.88 -18.65
CA ILE A 109 -19.18 -4.87 -19.68
C ILE A 109 -17.72 -4.42 -19.58
N MET A 110 -17.21 -4.14 -18.39
CA MET A 110 -15.82 -3.69 -18.22
C MET A 110 -14.82 -4.77 -18.66
N ILE A 111 -15.07 -6.03 -18.33
CA ILE A 111 -14.21 -7.17 -18.73
C ILE A 111 -14.23 -7.36 -20.25
N GLU A 112 -15.41 -7.36 -20.87
CA GLU A 112 -15.55 -7.50 -22.32
C GLU A 112 -14.84 -6.39 -23.12
N ASN A 113 -14.73 -5.19 -22.55
CA ASN A 113 -14.06 -4.06 -23.20
C ASN A 113 -12.54 -4.01 -22.94
N ASP A 114 -12.02 -4.74 -21.93
CA ASP A 114 -10.57 -4.87 -21.72
C ASP A 114 -9.94 -5.85 -22.73
N ASP A 115 -10.65 -6.93 -23.09
CA ASP A 115 -10.17 -7.93 -24.06
C ASP A 115 -10.06 -7.36 -25.49
N LEU A 116 -10.93 -6.42 -25.87
CA LEU A 116 -10.90 -5.76 -27.20
C LEU A 116 -9.68 -4.84 -27.43
N ASN A 117 -8.97 -4.43 -26.37
CA ASN A 117 -7.81 -3.55 -26.48
C ASN A 117 -6.48 -4.30 -26.68
N THR A 118 -6.48 -5.64 -26.63
CA THR A 118 -5.26 -6.44 -26.80
C THR A 118 -4.99 -6.91 -28.23
N ASP A 119 -5.95 -6.78 -29.14
CA ASP A 119 -5.85 -7.27 -30.53
C ASP A 119 -5.53 -6.18 -31.60
N ILE A 120 -5.25 -4.93 -31.22
CA ILE A 120 -4.96 -3.83 -32.18
C ILE A 120 -3.45 -3.46 -32.23
N GLN A 121 -2.55 -4.30 -31.71
CA GLN A 121 -1.10 -4.12 -31.88
C GLN A 121 -0.39 -5.34 -32.47
N THR A 122 -0.80 -5.73 -33.67
CA THR A 122 0.09 -6.38 -34.65
C THR A 122 -0.35 -5.98 -36.05
N ASP A 123 0.32 -4.95 -36.59
CA ASP A 123 0.94 -4.92 -37.93
C ASP A 123 1.76 -3.63 -38.12
#